data_AF-A0A852LDN8-F1
#
_entry.id   AF-A0A852LDN8-F1
#
_cell.length_a   1.000
_cell.length_b   1.000
_cell.length_c   1.000
_cell.angle_alpha   90.00
_cell.angle_beta   90.00
_cell.angle_gamma   90.00
#
_symmetry.space_group_name_H-M   'P 1'
#
loop_
_entity.id
_entity.type
_entity.pdbx_description
1 polymer ?
#
loop_
_entity_poly.entity_id
_entity_poly.type
_entity_poly.pdbx_seq_one_letter_code
_entity_poly.pdbx_strand_id
1 'polypeptide(L)'
;ELAVLLTLLGAARAFSTCRSLDMETARQKRIEAVRGQILSKLRLSAAPPAPENPPPAALPDDVRALYNSTRELLRERAQLQPPEDPDDYYAKELHHFTMEPPGEGE
;
A
#
# COMPACT_ATOMS: atom_id res chain seq x y z
N GLU A 1 -47.54 -25.20 -3.75
CA GLU A 1 -46.14 -25.46 -3.36
C GLU A 1 -45.10 -24.76 -4.24
N LEU A 2 -44.63 -25.35 -5.37
CA LEU A 2 -43.48 -24.84 -6.15
C LEU A 2 -43.64 -23.43 -6.76
N ALA A 3 -44.81 -23.11 -7.29
CA ALA A 3 -45.07 -21.81 -7.93
C ALA A 3 -44.96 -20.64 -6.92
N VAL A 4 -45.40 -20.87 -5.68
CA VAL A 4 -45.36 -19.88 -4.59
C VAL A 4 -43.90 -19.60 -4.18
N LEU A 5 -43.08 -20.64 -4.09
CA LEU A 5 -41.64 -20.53 -3.83
C LEU A 5 -40.91 -19.71 -4.91
N LEU A 6 -41.24 -19.93 -6.19
CA LEU A 6 -40.67 -19.15 -7.31
C LEU A 6 -41.05 -17.67 -7.23
N THR A 7 -42.31 -17.35 -6.89
CA THR A 7 -42.75 -15.96 -6.71
C THR A 7 -42.09 -15.27 -5.53
N LEU A 8 -41.90 -15.97 -4.40
CA LEU A 8 -41.20 -15.45 -3.22
C LEU A 8 -39.71 -15.21 -3.49
N LEU A 9 -39.05 -16.09 -4.24
CA LEU A 9 -37.65 -15.92 -4.63
C LEU A 9 -37.45 -14.73 -5.58
N GLY A 10 -38.38 -14.54 -6.52
CA GLY A 10 -38.40 -13.37 -7.40
C GLY A 10 -38.60 -12.05 -6.63
N ALA A 11 -39.55 -12.04 -5.68
CA ALA A 11 -39.79 -10.88 -4.81
C ALA A 11 -38.58 -10.58 -3.90
N ALA A 12 -37.96 -11.60 -3.31
CA ALA A 12 -36.77 -11.45 -2.47
C ALA A 12 -35.57 -10.88 -3.23
N ARG A 13 -35.36 -11.27 -4.50
CA ARG A 13 -34.35 -10.65 -5.37
C ARG A 13 -34.68 -9.19 -5.71
N ALA A 14 -35.95 -8.84 -5.86
CA ALA A 14 -36.39 -7.47 -6.13
C ALA A 14 -36.24 -6.53 -4.91
N PHE A 15 -36.33 -7.07 -3.69
CA PHE A 15 -36.04 -6.33 -2.44
C PHE A 15 -34.56 -6.27 -2.09
N SER A 16 -33.69 -7.03 -2.77
CA SER A 16 -32.26 -6.89 -2.64
C SER A 16 -31.79 -5.66 -3.43
N THR A 17 -31.69 -4.53 -2.74
CA THR A 17 -31.24 -3.25 -3.31
C THR A 17 -29.74 -3.22 -3.64
N CYS A 18 -28.99 -4.26 -3.26
CA CYS A 18 -27.57 -4.38 -3.52
C CYS A 18 -27.32 -5.00 -4.90
N ARG A 19 -26.81 -4.21 -5.84
CA ARG A 19 -26.29 -4.70 -7.12
C ARG A 19 -25.19 -5.74 -6.86
N SER A 20 -25.25 -6.90 -7.51
CA SER A 20 -24.16 -7.88 -7.47
C SER A 20 -22.88 -7.21 -7.95
N LEU A 21 -21.91 -7.08 -7.05
CA LEU A 21 -20.64 -6.43 -7.34
C LEU A 21 -19.72 -7.45 -7.98
N ASP A 22 -19.28 -7.17 -9.20
CA ASP A 22 -18.24 -7.96 -9.84
C ASP A 22 -16.89 -7.61 -9.19
N MET A 23 -16.38 -8.56 -8.42
CA MET A 23 -15.13 -8.43 -7.69
C MET A 23 -13.92 -8.30 -8.62
N GLU A 24 -13.98 -8.84 -9.83
CA GLU A 24 -12.89 -8.72 -10.80
C GLU A 24 -12.80 -7.28 -11.31
N THR A 25 -13.92 -6.71 -11.74
CA THR A 25 -14.00 -5.29 -12.14
C THR A 25 -13.58 -4.36 -10.99
N ALA A 26 -14.02 -4.63 -9.75
CA ALA A 26 -13.63 -3.82 -8.60
C ALA A 26 -12.13 -3.93 -8.29
N ARG A 27 -11.55 -5.13 -8.39
CA ARG A 27 -10.11 -5.35 -8.23
C ARG A 27 -9.32 -4.60 -9.29
N GLN A 28 -9.75 -4.63 -10.55
CA GLN A 28 -9.07 -3.92 -11.64
C GLN A 28 -9.08 -2.40 -11.42
N LYS A 29 -10.24 -1.84 -11.04
CA LYS A 29 -10.34 -0.41 -10.69
C LYS A 29 -9.43 -0.04 -9.51
N ARG A 30 -9.30 -0.93 -8.52
CA ARG A 30 -8.41 -0.70 -7.38
C ARG A 30 -6.94 -0.75 -7.79
N ILE A 31 -6.54 -1.64 -8.69
CA ILE A 31 -5.17 -1.68 -9.22
C ILE A 31 -4.81 -0.36 -9.91
N GLU A 32 -5.69 0.16 -10.76
CA GLU A 32 -5.47 1.44 -11.46
C GLU A 32 -5.43 2.63 -10.48
N ALA A 33 -6.30 2.64 -9.47
CA ALA A 33 -6.28 3.67 -8.44
C ALA A 33 -4.98 3.64 -7.62
N VAL A 34 -4.51 2.46 -7.21
CA VAL A 34 -3.25 2.29 -6.47
C VAL A 34 -2.05 2.68 -7.35
N ARG A 35 -2.06 2.36 -8.64
CA ARG A 35 -1.02 2.79 -9.59
C ARG A 35 -0.90 4.31 -9.60
N GLY A 36 -2.02 5.01 -9.77
CA GLY A 36 -2.05 6.49 -9.75
C GLY A 36 -1.63 7.06 -8.39
N GLN A 37 -2.03 6.41 -7.30
CA GLN A 37 -1.66 6.82 -5.95
C GLN A 37 -0.15 6.73 -5.73
N ILE A 38 0.49 5.63 -6.12
CA ILE A 38 1.95 5.45 -5.97
C ILE A 38 2.70 6.52 -6.79
N LEU A 39 2.34 6.70 -8.06
CA LEU A 39 2.98 7.69 -8.94
C LEU A 39 2.82 9.11 -8.40
N SER A 40 1.62 9.47 -7.94
CA SER A 40 1.33 10.77 -7.33
C SER A 40 2.16 11.00 -6.06
N LYS A 41 2.24 10.00 -5.16
CA LYS A 41 3.06 10.08 -3.94
C LYS A 41 4.54 10.27 -4.25
N LEU A 42 5.06 9.63 -5.30
CA LEU A 42 6.45 9.75 -5.75
C LEU A 42 6.71 10.96 -6.65
N ARG A 43 5.68 11.75 -7.00
CA ARG A 43 5.76 12.88 -7.94
C ARG A 43 6.27 12.46 -9.33
N LEU A 44 5.90 11.26 -9.78
CA LEU A 44 6.23 10.74 -11.10
C LEU A 44 5.02 10.80 -12.02
N SER A 45 5.20 11.26 -13.25
CA SER A 45 4.14 11.25 -14.28
C SER A 45 3.95 9.87 -14.92
N ALA A 46 5.00 9.06 -14.93
CA ALA A 46 5.01 7.70 -15.45
C ALA A 46 6.02 6.85 -14.67
N ALA A 47 5.93 5.53 -14.82
CA ALA A 47 6.93 4.63 -14.24
C ALA A 47 8.32 4.90 -14.84
N PRO A 48 9.40 4.84 -14.04
CA PRO A 48 10.76 4.95 -14.57
C PRO A 48 11.03 3.87 -15.62
N PRO A 49 11.90 4.15 -16.61
CA PRO A 49 12.32 3.13 -17.57
C PRO A 49 13.00 1.98 -16.83
N ALA A 50 12.93 0.78 -17.43
CA ALA A 50 13.70 -0.35 -16.93
C ALA A 50 15.20 0.00 -16.92
N PRO A 51 15.95 -0.42 -15.90
CA PRO A 51 17.38 -0.18 -15.86
C PRO A 51 18.06 -0.82 -17.08
N GLU A 52 19.02 -0.13 -17.69
CA GLU A 52 19.79 -0.66 -18.84
C GLU A 52 20.57 -1.92 -18.49
N ASN A 53 20.97 -2.04 -17.22
CA ASN A 53 21.68 -3.19 -16.69
C ASN A 53 20.73 -4.06 -15.85
N PRO A 54 20.93 -5.40 -15.85
CA PRO A 54 20.19 -6.27 -14.96
C PRO A 54 20.41 -5.81 -13.50
N PRO A 55 19.36 -5.83 -12.66
CA PRO A 55 19.51 -5.48 -11.26
C PRO A 55 20.54 -6.41 -10.61
N PRO A 56 21.33 -5.92 -9.64
CA PRO A 56 22.29 -6.75 -8.95
C PRO A 56 21.57 -7.92 -8.26
N ALA A 57 22.25 -9.07 -8.16
CA ALA A 57 21.67 -10.28 -7.56
C ALA A 57 21.27 -10.06 -6.09
N ALA A 58 21.93 -9.14 -5.40
CA ALA A 58 21.61 -8.71 -4.05
C ALA A 58 21.67 -7.18 -3.95
N LEU A 59 20.77 -6.61 -3.14
CA LEU A 59 20.85 -5.21 -2.75
C LEU A 59 22.01 -4.99 -1.78
N PRO A 60 22.63 -3.80 -1.80
CA PRO A 60 23.59 -3.37 -0.77
C PRO A 60 23.03 -3.52 0.65
N ASP A 61 23.91 -3.88 1.61
CA ASP A 61 23.49 -4.20 2.97
C ASP A 61 23.00 -3.00 3.77
N ASP A 62 23.53 -1.81 3.49
CA ASP A 62 23.07 -0.53 4.02
C ASP A 62 21.63 -0.21 3.60
N VAL A 63 21.29 -0.39 2.32
CA VAL A 63 19.92 -0.21 1.80
C VAL A 63 18.97 -1.22 2.45
N ARG A 64 19.42 -2.47 2.59
CA ARG A 64 18.64 -3.55 3.22
C ARG A 64 18.40 -3.25 4.71
N ALA A 65 19.42 -2.78 5.42
CA ALA A 65 19.34 -2.40 6.83
C ALA A 65 18.37 -1.23 7.02
N LEU A 66 18.48 -0.18 6.20
CA LEU A 66 17.57 0.97 6.22
C LEU A 66 16.11 0.57 5.96
N TYR A 67 15.86 -0.29 4.97
CA TYR A 67 14.52 -0.79 4.71
C TYR A 67 13.96 -1.59 5.90
N ASN A 68 14.77 -2.47 6.48
CA ASN A 68 14.35 -3.31 7.60
C ASN A 68 14.05 -2.50 8.86
N SER A 69 14.90 -1.51 9.21
CA SER A 69 14.68 -0.64 10.37
C SER A 69 13.41 0.21 10.19
N THR A 70 13.20 0.77 9.00
CA THR A 70 11.99 1.54 8.67
C THR A 70 10.73 0.69 8.79
N ARG A 71 10.77 -0.53 8.24
CA ARG A 71 9.62 -1.44 8.29
C ARG A 71 9.26 -1.81 9.73
N GLU A 72 10.27 -2.00 10.60
CA GLU A 72 10.03 -2.29 12.01
C GLU A 72 9.46 -1.09 12.76
N LEU A 73 10.05 0.10 12.57
CA LEU A 73 9.54 1.36 13.13
C LEU A 73 8.07 1.61 12.76
N LEU A 74 7.71 1.39 11.49
CA LEU A 74 6.33 1.55 11.01
C LEU A 74 5.37 0.52 11.64
N ARG A 75 5.83 -0.71 11.89
CA ARG A 75 5.01 -1.73 12.59
C ARG A 75 4.77 -1.35 14.03
N GLU A 76 5.79 -0.88 14.74
CA GLU A 76 5.66 -0.41 16.12
C GLU A 76 4.72 0.79 16.20
N ARG A 77 4.86 1.76 15.28
CA ARG A 77 3.99 2.94 15.23
C ARG A 77 2.53 2.58 14.95
N ALA A 78 2.28 1.64 14.05
CA ALA A 78 0.93 1.19 13.72
C ALA A 78 0.20 0.54 14.92
N GLN A 79 0.94 0.02 15.90
CA GLN A 79 0.37 -0.53 17.14
C GLN A 79 0.03 0.56 18.17
N LEU A 80 0.66 1.73 18.08
CA LEU A 80 0.65 2.75 19.14
C LEU A 80 -0.06 4.07 18.75
N GLN A 81 -0.21 4.38 17.47
CA GLN A 81 -0.70 5.71 17.03
C GLN A 81 -1.86 5.63 16.02
N PRO A 82 -2.76 6.64 16.03
CA PRO A 82 -3.73 6.83 14.96
C PRO A 82 -3.05 7.11 13.61
N PRO A 83 -3.77 6.92 12.47
CA PRO A 83 -3.21 7.08 11.13
C PRO A 83 -2.58 8.46 10.91
N GLU A 84 -1.53 8.50 10.09
CA GLU A 84 -0.77 9.73 9.79
C GLU A 84 -1.65 10.86 9.24
N ASP A 85 -1.27 12.09 9.60
CA ASP A 85 -1.96 13.33 9.23
C ASP A 85 -2.00 13.50 7.69
N PRO A 86 -3.15 13.85 7.08
CA PRO A 86 -3.29 14.05 5.63
C PRO A 86 -2.31 15.05 5.00
N ASP A 87 -1.68 15.94 5.78
CA ASP A 87 -0.75 16.95 5.27
C ASP A 87 0.55 16.34 4.69
N ASP A 88 0.92 15.12 5.08
CA ASP A 88 2.09 14.38 4.58
C ASP A 88 1.75 13.48 3.38
N TYR A 89 1.13 14.04 2.34
CA TYR A 89 0.67 13.24 1.19
C TYR A 89 1.82 12.63 0.37
N TYR A 90 2.92 13.35 0.17
CA TYR A 90 4.05 12.91 -0.68
C TYR A 90 5.02 11.99 0.05
N ALA A 91 5.70 11.14 -0.71
CA ALA A 91 6.75 10.28 -0.18
C ALA A 91 7.94 11.11 0.33
N LYS A 92 8.59 10.60 1.39
CA LYS A 92 9.80 11.17 1.98
C LYS A 92 10.99 10.27 1.66
N GLU A 93 12.12 10.89 1.31
CA GLU A 93 13.39 10.18 1.18
C GLU A 93 13.93 9.85 2.58
N LEU A 94 14.47 8.64 2.73
CA LEU A 94 14.97 8.14 4.01
C LEU A 94 16.48 8.08 3.98
N HIS A 95 17.11 8.61 5.03
CA HIS A 95 18.55 8.56 5.23
C HIS A 95 18.86 7.99 6.62
N HIS A 96 19.97 7.26 6.72
CA HIS A 96 20.47 6.71 7.97
C HIS A 96 21.87 7.27 8.26
N PHE A 97 22.06 7.79 9.47
CA PHE A 97 23.32 8.35 9.93
C PHE A 97 23.79 7.57 11.15
N THR A 98 25.01 7.02 11.07
CA THR A 98 25.64 6.34 12.20
C THR A 98 26.24 7.39 13.13
N MET A 99 25.88 7.34 14.41
CA MET A 99 26.43 8.23 15.44
C MET A 99 27.72 7.64 16.01
N GLU A 100 28.72 8.49 16.28
CA GLU A 100 29.89 8.10 17.07
C GLU A 100 29.45 7.85 18.52
N PRO A 101 29.94 6.78 19.19
CA PRO A 101 29.68 6.61 20.61
C PRO A 101 30.22 7.83 21.39
N PRO A 102 29.53 8.28 22.46
CA PRO A 102 30.03 9.36 23.28
C PRO A 102 31.40 8.95 23.81
N GLY A 103 32.44 9.71 23.45
CA GLY A 103 33.80 9.45 23.94
C GLY A 103 33.79 9.39 25.45
N GLU A 104 34.33 8.30 26.00
CA GLU A 104 34.66 8.24 27.42
C GLU A 104 35.68 9.34 27.66
N GLY A 105 35.25 10.45 28.27
CA GLY A 105 36.13 11.57 28.59
C GLY A 105 37.30 11.05 29.43
N GLU A 106 38.52 11.26 28.92
CA GLU A 106 39.76 11.13 29.68
C GLU A 106 39.79 12.06 30.89
#